data_AF-A0A7X2SYM9-F1
#
_entry.id   AF-A0A7X2SYM9-F1
#
_cell.length_a   1.000
_cell.length_b   1.000
_cell.length_c   1.000
_cell.angle_alpha   90.00
_cell.angle_beta   90.00
_cell.angle_gamma   90.00
#
_symmetry.space_group_name_H-M   'P 1'
#
loop_
_entity.id
_entity.type
_entity.pdbx_description
1 polymer ?
#
loop_
_entity_poly.entity_id
_entity_poly.type
_entity_poly.pdbx_seq_one_letter_code
_entity_poly.pdbx_strand_id
1 'polypeptide(L)'
;LGSALQELAVSDEERRRFPAEATTLHRLLGAQPDTQRLRYHAGNPLHLDVLVVDEASMVDLSMMAKLIAALPAHARVVFLGDRDQLASVEAGAVLGDICRCTESGYSLARAEQLGLLTGCTLQGSDDVQAPAVRDSICLLQKSYRFDDSSGIGQLAKAINRGDAEQVRAVFAAAY
;
A
#
# COMPACT_ATOMS: atom_id res chain seq x y z
N LEU A 1 -13.78 3.67 8.73
CA LEU A 1 -14.67 2.85 7.87
C LEU A 1 -16.09 3.44 7.74
N GLY A 2 -16.70 3.97 8.82
CA GLY A 2 -18.13 4.32 8.84
C GLY A 2 -18.66 5.31 7.79
N SER A 3 -17.99 6.44 7.53
CA SER A 3 -18.51 7.46 6.59
C SER A 3 -18.30 7.07 5.11
N ALA A 4 -17.11 6.62 4.73
CA ALA A 4 -16.81 6.23 3.35
C ALA A 4 -17.63 5.02 2.87
N LEU A 5 -17.97 4.07 3.76
CA LEU A 5 -18.85 2.94 3.42
C LEU A 5 -20.28 3.38 3.11
N GLN A 6 -20.74 4.49 3.70
CA GLN A 6 -22.09 5.04 3.46
C GLN A 6 -22.21 5.72 2.10
N GLU A 7 -21.11 6.24 1.56
CA GLU A 7 -21.03 6.89 0.25
C GLU A 7 -20.88 5.90 -0.91
N LEU A 8 -20.49 4.66 -0.63
CA LEU A 8 -20.41 3.60 -1.65
C LEU A 8 -21.81 3.19 -2.10
N ALA A 9 -22.03 3.24 -3.42
CA ALA A 9 -23.23 2.75 -4.10
C ALA A 9 -23.26 1.21 -4.16
N VAL A 10 -23.33 0.58 -2.99
CA VAL A 10 -23.41 -0.87 -2.81
C VAL A 10 -24.72 -1.25 -2.13
N SER A 11 -25.23 -2.44 -2.43
CA SER A 11 -26.41 -2.98 -1.77
C SER A 11 -26.16 -3.22 -0.27
N ASP A 12 -27.22 -3.25 0.53
CA ASP A 12 -27.11 -3.55 1.97
C ASP A 12 -26.52 -4.94 2.23
N GLU A 13 -26.75 -5.90 1.33
CA GLU A 13 -26.16 -7.25 1.42
C GLU A 13 -24.64 -7.21 1.24
N GLU A 14 -24.15 -6.47 0.24
CA GLU A 14 -22.71 -6.27 0.01
C GLU A 14 -22.07 -5.49 1.15
N ARG A 15 -22.78 -4.48 1.68
CA ARG A 15 -22.31 -3.67 2.82
C ARG A 15 -22.05 -4.52 4.07
N ARG A 16 -22.88 -5.54 4.32
CA ARG A 16 -22.71 -6.49 5.43
C ARG A 16 -21.51 -7.42 5.26
N ARG A 17 -20.96 -7.56 4.05
CA ARG A 17 -19.73 -8.34 3.80
C ARG A 17 -18.46 -7.59 4.18
N PHE A 18 -18.53 -6.26 4.36
CA PHE A 18 -17.39 -5.49 4.84
C PHE A 18 -17.18 -5.68 6.35
N PRO A 19 -15.92 -5.78 6.81
CA PRO A 19 -15.64 -5.89 8.23
C PRO A 19 -16.07 -4.61 8.97
N ALA A 20 -16.72 -4.79 10.12
CA ALA A 20 -17.17 -3.69 10.97
C ALA A 20 -15.99 -3.01 11.71
N GLU A 21 -14.92 -3.75 11.97
CA GLU A 21 -13.76 -3.30 12.75
C GLU A 21 -12.45 -3.62 12.03
N ALA A 22 -11.48 -2.71 12.15
CA ALA A 22 -10.09 -2.96 11.79
C ALA A 22 -9.34 -3.48 13.02
N THR A 23 -8.39 -4.39 12.80
CA THR A 23 -7.53 -4.92 13.87
C THR A 23 -6.06 -4.71 13.52
N THR A 24 -5.20 -4.61 14.54
CA THR A 24 -3.76 -4.53 14.33
C THR A 24 -3.23 -5.88 13.84
N LEU A 25 -2.13 -5.87 13.07
CA LEU A 25 -1.51 -7.11 12.56
C LEU A 25 -1.15 -8.08 13.69
N HIS A 26 -0.64 -7.58 14.82
CA HIS A 26 -0.33 -8.40 16.00
C HIS A 26 -1.58 -9.11 16.55
N ARG A 27 -2.71 -8.40 16.63
CA ARG A 27 -3.97 -8.99 17.11
C ARG A 27 -4.53 -9.98 16.10
N LEU A 28 -4.46 -9.67 14.81
CA LEU A 28 -4.87 -10.56 13.71
C LEU A 28 -4.10 -11.88 13.74
N LEU A 29 -2.77 -11.82 13.88
CA LEU A 29 -1.91 -13.01 13.97
C LEU A 29 -1.97 -13.71 15.33
N GLY A 30 -2.71 -13.16 16.29
CA GLY A 30 -2.88 -13.72 17.62
C GLY A 30 -1.57 -13.76 18.40
N ALA A 31 -0.85 -12.63 18.43
CA ALA A 31 0.35 -12.47 19.23
C ALA A 31 0.04 -12.74 20.71
N GLN A 32 0.78 -13.68 21.30
CA GLN A 32 0.64 -14.04 22.71
C GLN A 32 1.49 -13.09 23.57
N PRO A 33 0.93 -12.52 24.67
CA PRO A 33 1.69 -11.69 25.60
C PRO A 33 2.97 -12.38 26.06
N ASP A 34 4.05 -11.60 26.21
CA ASP A 34 5.37 -12.04 26.70
C ASP A 34 6.04 -13.18 25.90
N THR A 35 5.58 -13.44 24.67
CA THR A 35 6.23 -14.40 23.78
C THR A 35 6.32 -13.87 22.34
N GLN A 36 7.23 -14.45 21.55
CA GLN A 36 7.26 -14.23 20.10
C GLN A 36 6.31 -15.17 19.33
N ARG A 37 5.46 -15.92 20.03
CA ARG A 37 4.58 -16.91 19.41
C ARG A 37 3.34 -16.23 18.84
N LEU A 38 3.06 -16.58 17.60
CA LEU A 38 1.83 -16.21 16.91
C LEU A 38 0.92 -17.43 16.84
N ARG A 39 -0.38 -17.21 17.06
CA ARG A 39 -1.39 -18.26 16.89
C ARG A 39 -1.49 -18.69 15.43
N TYR A 40 -1.41 -17.75 14.50
CA TYR A 40 -1.52 -18.02 13.08
C TYR A 40 -0.15 -18.04 12.41
N HIS A 41 0.08 -19.07 11.61
CA HIS A 41 1.34 -19.39 10.95
C HIS A 41 1.08 -20.42 9.83
N ALA A 42 2.12 -20.88 9.13
CA ALA A 42 1.96 -21.81 8.01
C ALA A 42 1.24 -23.14 8.34
N GLY A 43 1.24 -23.57 9.61
CA GLY A 43 0.54 -24.76 10.08
C GLY A 43 -0.85 -24.50 10.65
N ASN A 44 -1.21 -23.23 10.82
CA ASN A 44 -2.54 -22.78 11.24
C ASN A 44 -2.85 -21.44 10.53
N PRO A 45 -3.25 -21.47 9.25
CA PRO A 45 -3.46 -20.26 8.47
C PRO A 45 -4.64 -19.41 8.97
N LEU A 46 -4.67 -18.15 8.54
CA LEU A 46 -5.79 -17.24 8.75
C LEU A 46 -7.03 -17.75 7.99
N HIS A 47 -8.20 -17.54 8.58
CA HIS A 47 -9.49 -17.89 7.98
C HIS A 47 -10.10 -16.65 7.30
N LEU A 48 -9.55 -16.27 6.15
CA LEU A 48 -10.00 -15.13 5.37
C LEU A 48 -9.79 -15.37 3.87
N ASP A 49 -10.64 -14.74 3.06
CA ASP A 49 -10.51 -14.74 1.59
C ASP A 49 -9.76 -13.49 1.10
N VAL A 50 -9.92 -12.36 1.80
CA VAL A 50 -9.32 -11.07 1.43
C VAL A 50 -8.78 -10.40 2.69
N LEU A 51 -7.51 -9.98 2.63
CA LEU A 51 -6.86 -9.18 3.66
C LEU A 51 -6.46 -7.83 3.08
N VAL A 52 -6.85 -6.75 3.74
CA VAL A 52 -6.37 -5.40 3.43
C VAL A 52 -5.53 -4.93 4.60
N VAL A 53 -4.27 -4.56 4.31
CA VAL A 53 -3.33 -4.03 5.29
C VAL A 53 -3.08 -2.58 4.98
N ASP A 54 -3.46 -1.72 5.91
CA ASP A 54 -3.19 -0.28 5.85
C ASP A 54 -1.88 0.07 6.57
N GLU A 55 -1.27 1.20 6.20
CA GLU A 55 0.04 1.66 6.71
C GLU A 55 1.14 0.58 6.59
N ALA A 56 1.15 -0.16 5.46
CA ALA A 56 2.09 -1.25 5.21
C ALA A 56 3.56 -0.80 5.14
N SER A 57 3.81 0.50 4.96
CA SER A 57 5.14 1.15 5.03
C SER A 57 5.78 1.02 6.41
N MET A 58 4.97 0.90 7.47
CA MET A 58 5.44 0.69 8.85
C MET A 58 5.73 -0.79 9.18
N VAL A 59 5.40 -1.72 8.29
CA VAL A 59 5.58 -3.16 8.54
C VAL A 59 7.02 -3.57 8.28
N ASP A 60 7.67 -4.11 9.30
CA ASP A 60 9.04 -4.63 9.20
C ASP A 60 9.10 -5.99 8.47
N LEU A 61 10.31 -6.42 8.13
CA LEU A 61 10.55 -7.67 7.42
C LEU A 61 10.10 -8.92 8.19
N SER A 62 10.27 -8.95 9.52
CA SER A 62 9.88 -10.10 10.35
C SER A 62 8.37 -10.27 10.37
N MET A 63 7.64 -9.18 10.59
CA MET A 63 6.20 -9.14 10.62
C MET A 63 5.61 -9.49 9.26
N MET A 64 6.17 -8.94 8.17
CA MET A 64 5.73 -9.28 6.81
C MET A 64 5.91 -10.77 6.51
N ALA A 65 7.07 -11.35 6.85
CA ALA A 65 7.32 -12.78 6.63
C ALA A 65 6.33 -13.67 7.40
N LYS A 66 6.05 -13.32 8.67
CA LYS A 66 5.06 -14.02 9.50
C LYS A 66 3.65 -13.89 8.94
N LEU A 67 3.28 -12.69 8.48
CA LEU A 67 2.00 -12.43 7.85
C LEU A 67 1.82 -13.30 6.60
N ILE A 68 2.78 -13.28 5.69
CA ILE A 68 2.74 -14.06 4.45
C ILE A 68 2.63 -15.56 4.76
N ALA A 69 3.42 -16.06 5.71
CA ALA A 69 3.38 -17.46 6.12
C ALA A 69 2.03 -17.87 6.74
N ALA A 70 1.29 -16.94 7.34
CA ALA A 70 -0.01 -17.20 7.93
C ALA A 70 -1.18 -17.11 6.93
N LEU A 71 -0.96 -16.69 5.68
CA LEU A 71 -2.03 -16.58 4.70
C LEU A 71 -2.38 -17.94 4.09
N PRO A 72 -3.67 -18.25 3.91
CA PRO A 72 -4.06 -19.42 3.13
C PRO A 72 -3.82 -19.18 1.64
N ALA A 73 -3.56 -20.24 0.87
CA ALA A 73 -3.19 -20.14 -0.55
C ALA A 73 -4.25 -19.48 -1.45
N HIS A 74 -5.52 -19.45 -1.02
CA HIS A 74 -6.61 -18.80 -1.76
C HIS A 74 -6.80 -17.32 -1.41
N ALA A 75 -6.16 -16.83 -0.34
CA ALA A 75 -6.35 -15.46 0.11
C ALA A 75 -5.74 -14.46 -0.86
N ARG A 76 -6.44 -13.34 -1.05
CA ARG A 76 -5.91 -12.16 -1.74
C ARG A 76 -5.51 -11.13 -0.71
N VAL A 77 -4.36 -10.48 -0.92
CA VAL A 77 -3.88 -9.42 -0.04
C VAL A 77 -3.74 -8.12 -0.82
N VAL A 78 -4.16 -7.03 -0.20
CA VAL A 78 -3.94 -5.67 -0.68
C VAL A 78 -3.15 -4.91 0.39
N PHE A 79 -1.94 -4.48 0.04
CA PHE A 79 -1.13 -3.61 0.87
C PHE A 79 -1.35 -2.16 0.45
N LEU A 80 -1.65 -1.30 1.41
CA LEU A 80 -1.78 0.13 1.26
C LEU A 80 -0.72 0.80 2.12
N GLY A 81 -0.03 1.79 1.57
CA GLY A 81 1.01 2.52 2.29
C GLY A 81 1.64 3.57 1.40
N ASP A 82 2.43 4.43 2.01
CA ASP A 82 3.19 5.47 1.32
C ASP A 82 4.64 5.03 1.16
N ARG A 83 5.12 5.04 -0.08
CA ARG A 83 6.50 4.68 -0.42
C ARG A 83 7.52 5.67 0.16
N ASP A 84 7.13 6.94 0.26
CA ASP A 84 8.04 8.04 0.65
C ASP A 84 7.93 8.37 2.16
N GLN A 85 7.09 7.65 2.91
CA GLN A 85 7.00 7.78 4.37
C GLN A 85 8.24 7.18 5.04
N LEU A 86 8.55 7.67 6.25
CA LEU A 86 9.59 7.09 7.10
C LEU A 86 9.32 5.58 7.26
N ALA A 87 10.30 4.77 6.84
CA ALA A 87 10.23 3.33 6.95
C ALA A 87 10.10 2.90 8.43
N SER A 88 9.71 1.64 8.63
CA SER A 88 9.69 1.01 9.95
C SER A 88 10.99 1.29 10.73
N VAL A 89 10.85 1.50 12.04
CA VAL A 89 11.97 1.70 12.97
C VAL A 89 12.85 0.44 13.07
N GLU A 90 12.30 -0.72 12.72
CA GLU A 90 13.01 -2.00 12.70
C GLU A 90 13.67 -2.28 11.33
N ALA A 91 14.56 -3.27 11.29
CA ALA A 91 15.33 -3.57 10.09
C ALA A 91 14.45 -4.03 8.91
N GLY A 92 14.57 -3.31 7.79
CA GLY A 92 14.02 -3.70 6.48
C GLY A 92 12.80 -2.88 6.06
N ALA A 93 12.98 -2.03 5.05
CA ALA A 93 11.90 -1.27 4.42
C ALA A 93 11.25 -2.09 3.30
N VAL A 94 10.43 -3.08 3.67
CA VAL A 94 9.88 -4.05 2.70
C VAL A 94 9.05 -3.38 1.62
N LEU A 95 8.12 -2.50 2.00
CA LEU A 95 7.23 -1.85 1.03
C LEU A 95 8.02 -0.96 0.07
N GLY A 96 8.97 -0.17 0.58
CA GLY A 96 9.84 0.69 -0.23
C GLY A 96 10.62 -0.12 -1.27
N ASP A 97 11.18 -1.26 -0.86
CA ASP A 97 11.93 -2.16 -1.74
C ASP A 97 11.06 -2.77 -2.84
N ILE A 98 9.83 -3.21 -2.51
CA ILE A 98 8.87 -3.73 -3.48
C ILE A 98 8.44 -2.62 -4.46
N CYS A 99 8.13 -1.43 -3.95
CA CYS A 99 7.68 -0.32 -4.75
C CYS A 99 8.73 0.20 -5.75
N ARG A 100 10.03 -0.02 -5.52
CA ARG A 100 11.07 0.30 -6.54
C ARG A 100 10.89 -0.49 -7.84
N CYS A 101 10.27 -1.66 -7.81
CA CYS A 101 9.96 -2.41 -9.03
C CYS A 101 8.99 -1.68 -9.97
N THR A 102 8.29 -0.62 -9.50
CA THR A 102 7.44 0.21 -10.36
C THR A 102 8.22 1.08 -11.34
N GLU A 103 9.51 1.32 -11.11
CA GLU A 103 10.37 2.12 -12.00
C GLU A 103 10.51 1.48 -13.39
N SER A 104 10.40 0.16 -13.47
CA SER A 104 10.39 -0.60 -14.73
C SER A 104 9.06 -0.52 -15.49
N GLY A 105 8.02 0.11 -14.92
CA GLY A 105 6.66 0.16 -15.47
C GLY A 105 5.95 -1.21 -15.50
N TYR A 106 4.70 -1.22 -15.95
CA TYR A 106 3.95 -2.45 -16.19
C TYR A 106 4.53 -3.24 -17.37
N SER A 107 4.28 -4.55 -17.42
CA SER A 107 4.48 -5.32 -18.65
C SER A 107 3.55 -4.85 -19.76
N LEU A 108 3.92 -5.12 -21.02
CA LEU A 108 3.06 -4.82 -22.18
C LEU A 108 1.67 -5.45 -22.04
N ALA A 109 1.61 -6.74 -21.72
CA ALA A 109 0.35 -7.46 -21.55
C ALA A 109 -0.51 -6.88 -20.42
N ARG A 110 0.11 -6.48 -19.30
CA ARG A 110 -0.61 -5.88 -18.17
C ARG A 110 -1.11 -4.48 -18.49
N ALA A 111 -0.31 -3.66 -19.17
CA ALA A 111 -0.70 -2.32 -19.59
C ALA A 111 -1.90 -2.36 -20.55
N GLU A 112 -1.90 -3.27 -21.53
CA GLU A 112 -3.03 -3.50 -22.44
C GLU A 112 -4.28 -3.95 -21.67
N GLN A 113 -4.13 -4.92 -20.77
CA GLN A 113 -5.24 -5.40 -19.94
C GLN A 113 -5.85 -4.28 -19.10
N LEU A 114 -5.02 -3.50 -18.40
CA LEU A 114 -5.48 -2.37 -17.60
C LEU A 114 -6.13 -1.29 -18.47
N GLY A 115 -5.63 -1.06 -19.67
CA GLY A 115 -6.23 -0.12 -20.60
C GLY A 115 -7.61 -0.53 -21.07
N LEU A 116 -7.84 -1.83 -21.31
CA LEU A 116 -9.16 -2.37 -21.60
C LEU A 116 -10.12 -2.23 -20.42
N LEU A 117 -9.65 -2.45 -19.19
CA LEU A 117 -10.47 -2.37 -17.98
C LEU A 117 -10.83 -0.94 -17.57
N THR A 118 -9.93 0.02 -17.79
CA THR A 118 -10.07 1.40 -17.33
C THR A 118 -10.52 2.37 -18.43
N GLY A 119 -10.33 2.00 -19.70
CA GLY A 119 -10.48 2.92 -20.84
C GLY A 119 -9.33 3.92 -20.99
N CYS A 120 -8.27 3.80 -20.19
CA CYS A 120 -7.10 4.69 -20.24
C CYS A 120 -5.93 4.02 -20.98
N THR A 121 -5.19 4.78 -21.80
CA THR A 121 -3.96 4.27 -22.40
C THR A 121 -2.83 4.26 -21.38
N LEU A 122 -2.28 3.09 -21.10
CA LEU A 122 -1.12 2.90 -20.23
C LEU A 122 0.09 2.45 -21.05
N GLN A 123 1.27 2.94 -20.67
CA GLN A 123 2.54 2.51 -21.28
C GLN A 123 3.07 1.28 -20.55
N GLY A 124 3.36 0.22 -21.31
CA GLY A 124 4.05 -0.96 -20.82
C GLY A 124 5.51 -1.01 -21.29
N SER A 125 6.29 -1.88 -20.66
CA SER A 125 7.70 -2.11 -20.94
C SER A 125 7.96 -3.59 -21.21
N ASP A 126 8.75 -3.88 -22.25
CA ASP A 126 9.18 -5.24 -22.63
C ASP A 126 10.50 -5.66 -21.93
N ASP A 127 10.83 -5.02 -20.81
CA ASP A 127 12.00 -5.40 -20.03
C ASP A 127 11.85 -6.82 -19.45
N VAL A 128 12.59 -7.76 -20.02
CA VAL A 128 12.63 -9.18 -19.64
C VAL A 128 13.32 -9.39 -18.28
N GLN A 129 14.17 -8.47 -17.84
CA GLN A 129 14.83 -8.53 -16.53
C GLN A 129 13.96 -7.96 -15.41
N ALA A 130 12.84 -7.31 -15.75
CA ALA A 130 11.98 -6.69 -14.76
C ALA A 130 11.23 -7.74 -13.92
N PRO A 131 11.13 -7.56 -12.59
CA PRO A 131 10.41 -8.48 -11.72
C PRO A 131 8.92 -8.61 -12.07
N ALA A 132 8.38 -9.83 -12.04
CA ALA A 132 6.96 -10.09 -12.29
C ALA A 132 6.01 -9.36 -11.32
N VAL A 133 6.49 -9.03 -10.11
CA VAL A 133 5.71 -8.29 -9.10
C VAL A 133 5.29 -6.91 -9.58
N ARG A 134 5.99 -6.30 -10.57
CA ARG A 134 5.66 -4.98 -11.12
C ARG A 134 4.21 -4.85 -11.59
N ASP A 135 3.64 -5.94 -12.10
CA ASP A 135 2.26 -5.99 -12.62
C ASP A 135 1.18 -5.97 -11.53
N SER A 136 1.60 -6.12 -10.27
CA SER A 136 0.77 -6.13 -9.08
C SER A 136 0.95 -4.87 -8.21
N ILE A 137 1.76 -3.91 -8.63
CA ILE A 137 2.02 -2.68 -7.88
C ILE A 137 1.41 -1.49 -8.62
N CYS A 138 0.67 -0.65 -7.90
CA CYS A 138 0.09 0.57 -8.43
C CYS A 138 0.51 1.75 -7.55
N LEU A 139 1.09 2.79 -8.16
CA LEU A 139 1.44 4.04 -7.47
C LEU A 139 0.42 5.13 -7.84
N LEU A 140 -0.26 5.68 -6.83
CA LEU A 140 -1.21 6.77 -7.01
C LEU A 140 -0.48 8.12 -6.91
N GLN A 141 -0.50 8.90 -7.98
CA GLN A 141 0.30 10.14 -8.08
C GLN A 141 -0.48 11.42 -7.73
N LYS A 142 -1.81 11.38 -7.77
CA LYS A 142 -2.65 12.57 -7.52
C LYS A 142 -3.16 12.56 -6.08
N SER A 143 -2.85 13.63 -5.34
CA SER A 143 -3.51 13.94 -4.07
C SER A 143 -4.76 14.78 -4.33
N TYR A 144 -5.87 14.39 -3.71
CA TYR A 144 -7.14 15.14 -3.73
C TYR A 144 -7.38 15.92 -2.44
N ARG A 145 -6.61 15.66 -1.38
CA ARG A 145 -6.77 16.30 -0.06
C ARG A 145 -6.18 17.71 -0.03
N PHE A 146 -5.13 17.94 -0.82
CA PHE A 146 -4.43 19.20 -0.90
C PHE A 146 -4.57 19.73 -2.33
N ASP A 147 -5.09 20.95 -2.49
CA ASP A 147 -5.03 21.62 -3.77
C ASP A 147 -3.55 21.88 -4.17
N ASP A 148 -3.27 22.04 -5.46
CA ASP A 148 -1.90 22.27 -5.93
C ASP A 148 -1.31 23.63 -5.47
N SER A 149 -2.14 24.53 -4.92
CA SER A 149 -1.75 25.78 -4.26
C SER A 149 -1.45 25.65 -2.76
N SER A 150 -1.71 24.49 -2.14
CA SER A 150 -1.51 24.27 -0.72
C SER A 150 -0.02 24.20 -0.41
N GLY A 151 0.43 25.05 0.52
CA GLY A 151 1.83 25.09 0.95
C GLY A 151 2.34 23.74 1.47
N ILE A 152 1.49 22.92 2.10
CA ILE A 152 1.87 21.58 2.58
C ILE A 152 2.18 20.64 1.41
N GLY A 153 1.37 20.66 0.35
CA GLY A 153 1.56 19.82 -0.83
C GLY A 153 2.81 20.22 -1.62
N GLN A 154 3.05 21.52 -1.77
CA GLN A 154 4.27 22.04 -2.43
C GLN A 154 5.53 21.70 -1.63
N LEU A 155 5.48 21.83 -0.30
CA LEU A 155 6.58 21.50 0.58
C LEU A 155 6.91 20.00 0.53
N ALA A 156 5.91 19.13 0.62
CA ALA A 156 6.10 17.67 0.54
C ALA A 156 6.75 17.26 -0.80
N LYS A 157 6.26 17.80 -1.93
CA LYS A 157 6.86 17.54 -3.26
C LYS A 157 8.32 18.01 -3.34
N ALA A 158 8.63 19.17 -2.77
CA ALA A 158 9.98 19.72 -2.77
C ALA A 158 10.94 18.88 -1.90
N ILE A 159 10.48 18.39 -0.75
CA ILE A 159 11.24 17.46 0.12
C ILE A 159 11.54 16.16 -0.62
N ASN A 160 10.55 15.53 -1.25
CA ASN A 160 10.74 14.27 -1.97
C ASN A 160 11.71 14.41 -3.16
N ARG A 161 11.84 15.63 -3.72
CA ARG A 161 12.79 15.94 -4.82
C ARG A 161 14.16 16.43 -4.33
N GLY A 162 14.32 16.69 -3.03
CA GLY A 162 15.54 17.29 -2.49
C GLY A 162 15.77 18.75 -2.90
N ASP A 163 14.72 19.49 -3.30
CA ASP A 163 14.83 20.88 -3.77
C ASP A 163 14.81 21.87 -2.58
N ALA A 164 16.01 22.18 -2.06
CA ALA A 164 16.17 23.06 -0.91
C ALA A 164 15.81 24.53 -1.19
N GLU A 165 15.79 24.97 -2.45
CA GLU A 165 15.38 26.33 -2.81
C GLU A 165 13.86 26.44 -2.78
N GLN A 166 13.17 25.47 -3.39
CA GLN A 166 11.71 25.41 -3.37
C GLN A 166 11.17 25.21 -1.95
N VAL A 167 11.83 24.39 -1.12
CA VAL A 167 11.47 24.25 0.31
C VAL A 167 11.51 25.60 1.03
N ARG A 168 12.59 26.38 0.84
CA ARG A 168 12.74 27.71 1.46
C ARG A 168 11.72 28.71 0.93
N ALA A 169 11.45 28.69 -0.38
CA ALA A 169 10.47 29.57 -1.00
C ALA A 169 9.06 29.31 -0.46
N VAL A 170 8.65 28.05 -0.33
CA VAL A 170 7.34 27.67 0.21
C VAL A 170 7.23 28.03 1.70
N PHE A 171 8.28 27.80 2.49
CA PHE A 171 8.32 28.21 3.91
C PHE A 171 8.19 29.73 4.09
N ALA A 172 8.86 30.52 3.24
CA ALA A 172 8.82 31.97 3.28
C ALA A 172 7.48 32.54 2.79
N ALA A 173 6.76 31.83 1.91
CA ALA A 173 5.46 32.26 1.39
C ALA A 173 4.28 31.94 2.34
N ALA A 174 4.48 31.05 3.32
CA ALA A 174 3.48 30.66 4.30
C ALA A 174 3.54 31.49 5.61
N TYR A 175 4.44 32.48 5.69
CA TYR A 175 4.61 33.42 6.80
C TYR A 175 4.59 34.87 6.32
#